data_AF-A0A844M3N3-F1
#
_entry.id   AF-A0A844M3N3-F1
#
_cell.length_a   1.000
_cell.length_b   1.000
_cell.length_c   1.000
_cell.angle_alpha   90.00
_cell.angle_beta   90.00
_cell.angle_gamma   90.00
#
_symmetry.space_group_name_H-M   'P 1'
#
loop_
_entity.id
_entity.type
_entity.pdbx_description
1 polymer ?
#
loop_
_entity_poly.entity_id
_entity_poly.type
_entity_poly.pdbx_seq_one_letter_code
_entity_poly.pdbx_strand_id
1 'polypeptide(L)'
;SYIVDNLDRVKALVITHGHEDHIVGIPFLLKQANVPIYAGPLALALIRGKLEEHGLLRDATLYEINHNTELTFKNMSVSFFRT
;
A
#
# COMPACT_ATOMS: atom_id res chain seq x y z
N SER A 1 17.32 -6.18 5.96
CA SER A 1 15.99 -6.18 6.61
C SER A 1 15.14 -7.13 5.81
N TYR A 2 14.43 -8.09 6.44
CA TYR A 2 13.84 -9.23 5.73
C TYR A 2 13.05 -8.85 4.46
N ILE A 3 12.24 -7.78 4.52
CA ILE A 3 11.46 -7.29 3.37
C ILE A 3 12.35 -6.79 2.23
N VAL A 4 13.38 -5.99 2.53
CA VAL A 4 14.33 -5.47 1.53
C VAL A 4 15.14 -6.59 0.91
N ASP A 5 15.55 -7.57 1.73
CA ASP A 5 16.35 -8.72 1.30
C ASP A 5 15.53 -9.72 0.45
N ASN A 6 14.20 -9.57 0.41
CA ASN A 6 13.26 -10.45 -0.31
C ASN A 6 12.28 -9.65 -1.19
N LEU A 7 12.69 -8.48 -1.69
CA LEU A 7 11.79 -7.54 -2.39
C LEU A 7 11.14 -8.15 -3.65
N ASP A 8 11.84 -9.06 -4.33
CA ASP A 8 11.35 -9.79 -5.51
C ASP A 8 10.09 -10.64 -5.20
N ARG A 9 9.93 -11.05 -3.94
CA ARG A 9 8.80 -11.86 -3.46
C ARG A 9 7.61 -11.01 -3.05
N VAL A 10 7.80 -9.72 -2.74
CA VAL A 10 6.75 -8.79 -2.32
C VAL A 10 5.96 -8.32 -3.55
N LYS A 11 4.63 -8.50 -3.53
CA LYS A 11 3.77 -8.16 -4.68
C LYS A 11 2.97 -6.88 -4.49
N ALA A 12 2.61 -6.57 -3.25
CA ALA A 12 1.76 -5.43 -2.92
C ALA A 12 1.85 -5.10 -1.43
N LEU A 13 1.54 -3.85 -1.10
CA LEU A 13 1.20 -3.41 0.24
C LEU A 13 -0.30 -3.12 0.28
N VAL A 14 -1.04 -3.81 1.16
CA VAL A 14 -2.49 -3.70 1.26
C VAL A 14 -2.86 -3.09 2.61
N ILE A 15 -3.66 -2.01 2.60
CA ILE A 15 -3.98 -1.21 3.79
C ILE A 15 -5.46 -1.37 4.14
N THR A 16 -5.73 -1.69 5.41
CA THR A 16 -7.10 -1.91 5.92
C THR A 16 -7.84 -0.60 6.14
N HIS A 17 -7.23 0.35 6.84
CA HIS A 17 -7.82 1.66 7.16
C HIS A 17 -6.75 2.73 7.36
N GLY A 18 -7.18 3.97 7.55
CA GLY A 18 -6.33 5.16 7.51
C GLY A 18 -5.80 5.68 8.85
N HIS A 19 -5.84 4.89 9.93
CA HIS A 19 -5.24 5.33 11.19
C HIS A 19 -3.71 5.40 11.09
N GLU A 20 -3.11 6.33 11.83
CA GLU A 20 -1.69 6.65 11.72
C GLU A 20 -0.78 5.47 12.06
N ASP A 21 -1.15 4.66 13.05
CA ASP A 21 -0.43 3.45 13.43
C ASP A 21 -0.35 2.41 12.30
N HIS A 22 -1.23 2.52 11.29
CA HIS A 22 -1.20 1.68 10.08
C HIS A 22 -0.47 2.32 8.90
N ILE A 23 -0.47 3.65 8.77
CA ILE A 23 0.01 4.34 7.55
C ILE A 23 1.28 5.18 7.73
N VAL A 24 1.71 5.48 8.96
CA VAL A 24 2.84 6.41 9.22
C VAL A 24 4.18 5.86 8.71
N GLY A 25 4.35 4.54 8.68
CA GLY A 25 5.59 3.88 8.23
C GLY A 25 5.77 3.82 6.71
N ILE A 26 4.72 4.12 5.93
CA ILE A 26 4.71 3.92 4.47
C ILE A 26 5.81 4.73 3.76
N PRO A 27 6.02 6.03 4.04
CA PRO A 27 7.09 6.79 3.38
C PRO A 27 8.48 6.20 3.62
N PHE A 28 8.73 5.64 4.81
CA PHE A 28 10.02 5.03 5.17
C PHE A 28 10.23 3.68 4.49
N LEU A 29 9.15 2.91 4.33
CA LEU A 29 9.17 1.66 3.59
C LEU A 29 9.42 1.90 2.10
N LEU A 30 8.69 2.83 1.47
CA LEU A 30 8.80 3.11 0.03
C LEU A 30 10.18 3.58 -0.40
N LYS A 31 10.91 4.30 0.47
CA LYS A 31 12.32 4.67 0.21
C LYS A 31 13.25 3.46 0.04
N GLN A 32 12.89 2.31 0.60
CA GLN A 32 13.69 1.09 0.56
C GLN A 32 13.08 0.01 -0.35
N ALA A 33 11.75 0.03 -0.50
CA ALA A 33 10.96 -1.00 -1.16
C ALA A 33 9.75 -0.34 -1.84
N ASN A 34 9.94 0.15 -3.07
CA ASN A 34 8.87 0.77 -3.84
C ASN A 34 7.94 -0.31 -4.43
N VAL A 35 6.88 -0.63 -3.69
CA VAL A 35 5.87 -1.65 -4.04
C VAL A 35 4.50 -1.01 -4.20
N PRO A 36 3.61 -1.57 -5.04
CA PRO A 36 2.28 -0.99 -5.27
C PRO A 36 1.42 -1.05 -4.00
N ILE A 37 0.73 0.05 -3.71
CA ILE A 37 -0.11 0.21 -2.52
C ILE A 37 -1.58 0.14 -2.92
N TYR A 38 -2.35 -0.69 -2.21
CA TYR A 38 -3.78 -0.86 -2.39
C TYR A 38 -4.50 -0.45 -1.11
N ALA A 39 -5.42 0.50 -1.20
CA ALA A 39 -6.19 0.96 -0.04
C ALA A 39 -7.57 1.46 -0.43
N GLY A 40 -8.51 1.46 0.53
CA GLY A 40 -9.80 2.12 0.35
C GLY A 40 -9.64 3.64 0.15
N PRO A 41 -10.65 4.34 -0.39
CA PRO A 41 -10.55 5.72 -0.84
C PRO A 41 -10.04 6.68 0.25
N LEU A 42 -10.55 6.57 1.48
CA LEU A 42 -10.14 7.41 2.59
C LEU A 42 -8.68 7.17 3.00
N ALA A 43 -8.30 5.89 3.17
CA ALA A 43 -6.93 5.54 3.53
C ALA A 43 -5.94 5.97 2.43
N LEU A 44 -6.30 5.78 1.16
CA LEU A 44 -5.48 6.18 0.03
C LEU A 44 -5.28 7.69 -0.04
N ALA A 45 -6.31 8.48 0.27
CA ALA A 45 -6.20 9.94 0.34
C ALA A 45 -5.24 10.40 1.45
N LEU A 46 -5.31 9.79 2.64
CA LEU A 46 -4.38 10.08 3.74
C LEU A 46 -2.94 9.68 3.41
N ILE A 47 -2.77 8.53 2.74
CA ILE A 47 -1.45 8.07 2.26
C ILE A 47 -0.89 9.05 1.23
N ARG A 48 -1.71 9.53 0.27
CA ARG A 48 -1.27 10.53 -0.72
C ARG A 48 -0.70 11.78 -0.05
N GLY A 49 -1.39 12.33 0.95
CA GLY A 49 -0.91 13.49 1.71
C GLY A 49 0.44 13.22 2.37
N LYS A 50 0.59 12.10 3.08
CA LYS A 50 1.88 11.73 3.71
C LYS A 50 3.00 11.52 2.69
N LEU A 51 2.70 10.98 1.51
CA LEU A 51 3.71 10.80 0.45
C LEU A 51 4.11 12.12 -0.20
N GLU A 52 3.18 13.06 -0.33
CA GLU A 52 3.46 14.41 -0.81
C GLU A 52 4.38 15.16 0.14
N GLU A 53 4.11 15.13 1.45
CA GLU A 53 4.97 15.69 2.51
C GLU A 53 6.41 15.16 2.47
N HIS A 54 6.58 13.91 2.03
CA HIS A 54 7.88 13.25 1.93
C HIS A 54 8.50 13.28 0.53
N GLY A 55 7.84 13.91 -0.45
CA GLY A 55 8.30 14.02 -1.83
C GLY A 55 8.29 12.71 -2.63
N LEU A 56 7.55 11.70 -2.17
CA LEU A 56 7.51 10.35 -2.76
C LEU A 56 6.29 10.09 -3.64
N LEU A 57 5.32 11.03 -3.67
CA LEU A 57 4.05 10.82 -4.35
C LEU A 57 4.20 10.48 -5.84
N ARG A 58 5.21 11.06 -6.51
CA ARG A 58 5.46 10.82 -7.95
C ARG A 58 5.98 9.43 -8.27
N ASP A 59 6.69 8.82 -7.32
CA ASP A 59 7.32 7.51 -7.50
C ASP A 59 6.44 6.36 -6.99
N ALA A 60 5.42 6.69 -6.18
CA ALA A 60 4.53 5.72 -5.58
C ALA A 60 3.44 5.25 -6.56
N THR A 61 3.23 3.94 -6.60
CA THR A 61 2.12 3.34 -7.35
C THR A 61 0.94 3.09 -6.41
N LEU A 62 -0.18 3.80 -6.61
CA LEU A 62 -1.33 3.83 -5.71
C LEU A 62 -2.59 3.34 -6.42
N TYR A 63 -3.24 2.32 -5.86
CA TYR A 63 -4.49 1.73 -6.36
C TYR A 63 -5.61 1.85 -5.33
N GLU A 64 -6.73 2.40 -5.76
CA GLU A 64 -7.95 2.42 -4.96
C GLU A 64 -8.67 1.07 -5.07
N ILE A 65 -9.12 0.54 -3.93
CA ILE A 65 -9.87 -0.71 -3.84
C ILE A 65 -11.19 -0.54 -3.09
N ASN A 66 -12.14 -1.42 -3.36
CA ASN A 66 -13.42 -1.49 -2.66
C ASN A 66 -13.80 -2.95 -2.36
N HIS A 67 -14.99 -3.17 -1.78
CA HIS A 67 -15.47 -4.49 -1.37
C HIS A 67 -15.73 -5.47 -2.54
N ASN A 68 -15.83 -4.97 -3.77
CA ASN A 68 -15.97 -5.79 -4.97
C ASN A 68 -14.64 -6.00 -5.70
N THR A 69 -13.54 -5.44 -5.19
CA THR A 69 -12.22 -5.63 -5.78
C THR A 69 -11.66 -7.00 -5.38
N GLU A 70 -11.17 -7.75 -6.37
CA GLU A 70 -10.36 -8.94 -6.16
C GLU A 70 -9.00 -8.75 -6.84
N LEU A 71 -7.92 -8.81 -6.05
CA LEU A 71 -6.56 -8.77 -6.56
C LEU A 71 -6.10 -10.19 -6.85
N THR A 72 -5.77 -10.49 -8.10
CA THR A 72 -5.25 -11.80 -8.50
C THR A 72 -3.74 -11.73 -8.71
N PHE A 73 -3.02 -12.61 -8.00
CA PHE A 73 -1.59 -12.84 -8.17
C PHE A 73 -1.35 -14.27 -8.67
N LYS A 74 -0.11 -14.58 -9.06
CA LYS A 74 0.24 -15.88 -9.66
C LYS A 74 -0.28 -17.10 -8.87
N ASN A 75 -0.17 -17.05 -7.54
CA ASN A 75 -0.46 -18.18 -6.66
C ASN A 75 -1.49 -17.85 -5.56
N MET A 76 -2.14 -16.68 -5.58
CA MET A 76 -3.09 -16.27 -4.56
C MET A 76 -4.04 -15.19 -5.08
N SER A 77 -5.21 -15.06 -4.46
CA SER A 77 -6.07 -13.88 -4.61
C SER A 77 -6.34 -13.21 -3.26
N VAL A 78 -6.69 -11.93 -3.29
CA VAL A 78 -7.03 -11.13 -2.12
C VAL A 78 -8.34 -10.40 -2.40
N SER A 79 -9.35 -10.63 -1.57
CA SER A 79 -10.63 -9.92 -1.58
C SER A 79 -10.83 -9.09 -0.31
N PHE A 80 -11.82 -8.21 -0.32
CA PHE A 80 -12.06 -7.25 0.75
C PHE A 80 -13.51 -7.30 1.23
N PHE A 81 -13.70 -7.16 2.54
CA PHE A 81 -15.03 -7.01 3.15
C PHE A 81 -15.00 -5.84 4.14
N ARG A 82 -16.16 -5.22 4.35
CA ARG A 82 -16.29 -4.13 5.32
C ARG A 82 -16.43 -4.72 6.71
N THR A 83 -15.59 -4.27 7.64
CA THR A 83 -15.67 -4.53 9.08
C THR A 83 -16.46 -3.45 9.79
#